data_AF-A0A2R6K2D1-F1
#
_entry.id   AF-A0A2R6K2D1-F1
#
_cell.length_a   1.000
_cell.length_b   1.000
_cell.length_c   1.000
_cell.angle_alpha   90.00
_cell.angle_beta   90.00
_cell.angle_gamma   90.00
#
_symmetry.space_group_name_H-M   'P 1'
#
loop_
_entity.id
_entity.type
_entity.pdbx_description
1 polymer ?
#
loop_
_entity_poly.entity_id
_entity_poly.type
_entity_poly.pdbx_seq_one_letter_code
_entity_poly.pdbx_strand_id
1 'polypeptide(L)'
;DEAADVALIDRLMPDLSGDEVLDRIRDEEYECRVAMVTAVEPDFDIIEMGFDDYLVKPVRREELNEAVQDLSDRAAYSERLREYYALSSKRATLDTQKSQRELGESDAYAELVAEIEQMSDELDEVVADFSPEEFEAELRKLDDG
;
A
#
# COMPACT_ATOMS: atom_id res chain seq x y z
N ASP A 1 14.98 -5.95 10.96
CA ASP A 1 15.13 -5.78 9.52
C ASP A 1 14.33 -4.57 9.10
N GLU A 2 14.95 -3.71 8.31
CA GLU A 2 14.32 -2.50 7.78
C GLU A 2 13.70 -2.92 6.44
N ALA A 3 12.40 -3.19 6.44
CA ALA A 3 11.66 -3.46 5.21
C ALA A 3 11.60 -2.14 4.42
N ALA A 4 11.91 -2.18 3.13
CA ALA A 4 11.80 -1.00 2.29
C ALA A 4 10.34 -0.84 1.85
N ASP A 5 9.78 0.36 1.97
CA ASP A 5 8.42 0.65 1.50
C ASP A 5 8.35 0.76 -0.04
N VAL A 6 9.45 1.22 -0.65
CA VAL A 6 9.57 1.48 -2.09
C VAL A 6 10.88 0.94 -2.65
N ALA A 7 10.81 0.26 -3.80
CA ALA A 7 11.93 -0.22 -4.58
C ALA A 7 11.96 0.43 -5.98
N LEU A 8 13.10 1.03 -6.34
CA LEU A 8 13.37 1.55 -7.67
C LEU A 8 14.26 0.58 -8.42
N ILE A 9 13.79 0.01 -9.53
CA ILE A 9 14.48 -1.09 -10.23
C ILE A 9 14.78 -0.71 -11.67
N ASP A 10 16.04 -0.86 -12.10
CA ASP A 10 16.41 -0.74 -13.51
C ASP A 10 16.25 -2.09 -14.23
N ARG A 11 15.59 -2.12 -15.39
CA ARG A 11 15.48 -3.34 -16.23
C ARG A 11 16.84 -3.75 -16.78
N LEU A 12 17.68 -2.78 -17.12
CA LEU A 12 18.97 -3.00 -17.78
C LEU A 12 20.10 -3.03 -16.76
N MET A 13 20.24 -4.18 -16.09
CA MET A 13 21.35 -4.45 -15.18
C MET A 13 22.25 -5.57 -15.72
N PRO A 14 23.58 -5.49 -15.53
CA PRO A 14 24.53 -6.37 -16.21
C PRO A 14 24.53 -7.83 -15.73
N ASP A 15 24.16 -8.10 -14.48
CA ASP A 15 24.26 -9.44 -13.88
C ASP A 15 22.90 -10.13 -13.70
N LEU A 16 21.90 -9.39 -13.20
CA LEU A 16 20.54 -9.84 -12.94
C LEU A 16 19.60 -8.81 -13.54
N SER A 17 18.64 -9.22 -14.37
CA SER A 17 17.70 -8.27 -14.98
C SER A 17 16.73 -7.69 -13.95
N GLY A 18 16.26 -6.47 -14.18
CA GLY A 18 15.25 -5.88 -13.30
C GLY A 18 13.94 -6.66 -13.29
N ASP A 19 13.62 -7.34 -14.40
CA ASP A 19 12.45 -8.20 -14.53
C ASP A 19 12.57 -9.41 -13.58
N GLU A 20 13.73 -10.07 -13.53
CA GLU A 20 13.99 -11.17 -12.57
C GLU A 20 13.98 -10.69 -11.10
N VAL A 21 14.42 -9.46 -10.83
CA VAL A 21 14.32 -8.88 -9.48
C VAL A 21 12.86 -8.66 -9.10
N LEU A 22 12.06 -8.12 -10.01
CA LEU A 22 10.63 -7.89 -9.80
C LEU A 22 9.90 -9.22 -9.51
N ASP A 23 10.15 -10.24 -10.34
CA ASP A 23 9.55 -11.57 -10.15
C ASP A 23 9.90 -12.13 -8.77
N ARG A 24 11.16 -12.01 -8.36
CA ARG A 24 11.61 -12.48 -7.05
C ARG A 24 10.99 -11.71 -5.88
N ILE A 25 10.80 -10.40 -6.02
CA ILE A 25 10.12 -9.57 -5.01
C ILE A 25 8.69 -10.08 -4.81
N ARG A 26 7.99 -10.40 -5.90
CA ARG A 26 6.60 -10.89 -5.85
C ARG A 26 6.51 -12.35 -5.38
N ASP A 27 7.42 -13.22 -5.83
CA ASP A 27 7.49 -14.62 -5.41
C ASP A 27 7.83 -14.79 -3.92
N GLU A 28 8.65 -13.90 -3.36
CA GLU A 28 8.98 -13.87 -1.93
C GLU A 28 7.95 -13.07 -1.09
N GLU A 29 6.84 -12.65 -1.69
CA GLU A 29 5.72 -11.94 -1.04
C GLU A 29 6.13 -10.63 -0.32
N TYR A 30 7.13 -9.93 -0.85
CA TYR A 30 7.48 -8.61 -0.33
C TYR A 30 6.39 -7.59 -0.70
N GLU A 31 5.88 -6.88 0.30
CA GLU A 31 4.78 -5.91 0.16
C GLU A 31 5.24 -4.52 -0.31
N CYS A 32 6.53 -4.36 -0.63
CA CYS A 32 7.06 -3.09 -1.09
C CYS A 32 6.49 -2.69 -2.46
N ARG A 33 6.31 -1.38 -2.64
CA ARG A 33 5.91 -0.78 -3.91
C ARG A 33 7.10 -0.73 -4.86
N VAL A 34 6.91 -1.07 -6.13
CA VAL A 34 7.99 -1.17 -7.10
C VAL A 34 7.78 -0.18 -8.25
N ALA A 35 8.74 0.73 -8.47
CA ALA A 35 8.82 1.51 -9.70
C ALA A 35 9.94 0.99 -10.60
N MET A 36 9.64 0.77 -11.87
CA MET A 36 10.65 0.48 -12.89
C MET A 36 11.27 1.80 -13.36
N VAL A 37 12.59 1.96 -13.26
CA VAL A 37 13.33 3.16 -13.68
C VAL A 37 14.38 2.78 -14.71
N THR A 38 14.01 2.85 -15.99
CA THR A 38 14.76 2.20 -17.07
C THR A 38 14.84 3.04 -18.33
N ALA A 39 15.83 2.77 -19.20
CA ALA A 39 15.90 3.36 -20.53
C ALA A 39 15.08 2.59 -21.59
N VAL A 40 14.41 1.50 -21.19
CA VAL A 40 13.57 0.66 -22.06
C VAL A 40 12.19 1.28 -22.18
N GLU A 41 11.72 1.53 -23.41
CA GLU A 41 10.34 1.95 -23.64
C GLU A 41 9.37 0.81 -23.31
N PRO A 42 8.22 1.08 -22.67
CA PRO A 42 7.23 0.05 -22.37
C PRO A 42 6.63 -0.54 -23.65
N ASP A 43 6.46 -1.87 -23.69
CA ASP A 43 5.68 -2.60 -24.70
C ASP A 43 4.51 -3.33 -24.00
N PHE A 44 3.75 -4.14 -24.73
CA PHE A 44 2.63 -4.92 -24.17
C PHE A 44 3.04 -5.92 -23.09
N ASP A 45 4.34 -6.21 -22.92
CA ASP A 45 4.88 -7.07 -21.87
C ASP A 45 4.58 -6.56 -20.46
N ILE A 46 4.46 -5.23 -20.29
CA ILE A 46 4.19 -4.61 -18.99
C ILE A 46 2.87 -5.05 -18.35
N ILE A 47 1.91 -5.53 -19.14
CA ILE A 47 0.56 -5.90 -18.65
C ILE A 47 0.64 -7.05 -17.64
N GLU A 48 1.60 -7.95 -17.81
CA GLU A 48 1.79 -9.11 -16.93
C GLU A 48 2.81 -8.85 -15.82
N MET A 49 3.49 -7.69 -15.84
CA MET A 49 4.51 -7.34 -14.85
C MET A 49 3.88 -6.77 -13.58
N GLY A 50 4.37 -7.21 -12.41
CA GLY A 50 3.84 -6.82 -11.11
C GLY A 50 4.37 -5.50 -10.54
N PHE A 51 4.68 -4.48 -11.35
CA PHE A 51 5.16 -3.18 -10.84
C PHE A 51 4.01 -2.21 -10.52
N ASP A 52 4.29 -1.20 -9.70
CA ASP A 52 3.33 -0.16 -9.29
C ASP A 52 3.49 1.14 -10.11
N ASP A 53 4.70 1.43 -10.63
CA ASP A 53 4.96 2.57 -11.52
C ASP A 53 6.09 2.30 -12.54
N TYR A 54 6.15 3.09 -13.63
CA TYR A 54 7.14 2.95 -14.71
C TYR A 54 7.66 4.31 -15.21
N LEU A 55 8.96 4.56 -15.00
CA LEU A 55 9.67 5.78 -15.36
C LEU A 55 10.73 5.51 -16.44
N VAL A 56 10.60 6.19 -17.58
CA VAL A 56 11.56 6.11 -18.69
C VAL A 56 12.67 7.16 -18.52
N LYS A 57 13.93 6.71 -18.54
CA LYS A 57 15.11 7.59 -18.49
C LYS A 57 15.19 8.46 -19.76
N PRO A 58 15.59 9.75 -19.64
CA PRO A 58 16.10 10.40 -18.43
C PRO A 58 14.99 10.91 -17.50
N VAL A 59 15.07 10.53 -16.22
CA VAL A 59 14.13 10.98 -15.17
C VAL A 59 14.76 12.14 -14.40
N ARG A 60 14.00 13.19 -14.14
CA ARG A 60 14.43 14.33 -13.32
C ARG A 60 14.37 13.98 -11.84
N ARG A 61 15.07 14.75 -11.01
CA ARG A 61 15.07 14.52 -9.57
C ARG A 61 13.69 14.75 -8.96
N GLU A 62 12.99 15.76 -9.45
CA GLU A 62 11.64 16.11 -9.03
C GLU A 62 10.66 14.97 -9.33
N GLU A 63 10.65 14.49 -10.58
CA GLU A 63 9.81 13.36 -11.03
C GLU A 63 10.08 12.08 -10.22
N LEU A 64 11.35 11.78 -9.93
CA LEU A 64 11.71 10.62 -9.11
C LEU A 64 11.25 10.77 -7.66
N ASN A 65 11.35 11.97 -7.09
CA ASN A 65 10.90 12.22 -5.72
C ASN A 65 9.37 12.15 -5.61
N GLU A 66 8.65 12.67 -6.60
CA GLU A 66 7.18 12.57 -6.68
C GLU A 66 6.76 11.09 -6.73
N ALA A 67 7.34 10.30 -7.64
CA ALA A 67 7.04 8.87 -7.72
C ALA A 67 7.35 8.11 -6.42
N VAL A 68 8.47 8.40 -5.76
CA VAL A 68 8.80 7.78 -4.46
C VAL A 68 7.80 8.20 -3.38
N GLN A 69 7.41 9.48 -3.34
CA GLN A 69 6.44 9.99 -2.37
C GLN A 69 5.08 9.31 -2.57
N ASP A 70 4.57 9.29 -3.81
CA ASP A 70 3.28 8.68 -4.15
C ASP A 70 3.26 7.19 -3.78
N LEU A 71 4.33 6.45 -4.11
CA LEU A 71 4.43 5.04 -3.75
C LEU A 71 4.54 4.84 -2.22
N SER A 72 5.24 5.72 -1.51
CA SER A 72 5.35 5.64 -0.05
C SER A 72 4.00 5.91 0.62
N ASP A 73 3.24 6.90 0.13
CA ASP A 73 1.93 7.24 0.65
C ASP A 73 0.93 6.11 0.40
N ARG A 74 0.97 5.49 -0.78
CA ARG A 74 0.17 4.28 -1.09
C ARG A 74 0.55 3.09 -0.22
N ALA A 75 1.84 2.87 0.06
CA ALA A 75 2.27 1.80 0.97
C ALA A 75 1.72 2.02 2.38
N ALA A 76 1.88 3.22 2.91
CA ALA A 76 1.43 3.59 4.24
C ALA A 76 -0.10 3.60 4.37
N TYR A 77 -0.82 3.93 3.29
CA TYR A 77 -2.29 3.82 3.23
C TYR A 77 -2.75 2.37 3.34
N SER A 78 -2.16 1.46 2.55
CA SER A 78 -2.53 0.04 2.57
C SER A 78 -2.26 -0.62 3.94
N GLU A 79 -1.15 -0.25 4.60
CA GLU A 79 -0.84 -0.74 5.95
C GLU A 79 -1.89 -0.27 6.97
N ARG A 80 -2.19 1.04 6.99
CA ARG A 80 -3.23 1.61 7.87
C ARG A 80 -4.60 0.99 7.63
N LEU A 81 -4.97 0.78 6.37
CA LEU A 81 -6.26 0.20 6.02
C LEU A 81 -6.39 -1.24 6.55
N ARG A 82 -5.32 -2.04 6.44
CA ARG A 82 -5.27 -3.40 7.00
C ARG A 82 -5.44 -3.39 8.52
N GLU A 83 -4.78 -2.47 9.20
CA GLU A 83 -4.91 -2.30 10.64
C GLU A 83 -6.34 -1.89 11.05
N TYR A 84 -6.93 -0.93 10.33
CA TYR A 84 -8.30 -0.48 10.55
C TYR A 84 -9.30 -1.63 10.45
N TYR A 85 -9.18 -2.48 9.43
CA TYR A 85 -10.04 -3.66 9.29
C TYR A 85 -9.83 -4.67 10.41
N ALA A 86 -8.59 -4.89 10.85
CA ALA A 86 -8.29 -5.78 11.97
C ALA A 86 -8.93 -5.28 13.27
N LEU A 87 -8.83 -3.98 13.56
CA LEU A 87 -9.47 -3.36 14.74
C LEU A 87 -11.00 -3.41 14.65
N SER A 88 -11.55 -3.10 13.48
CA SER A 88 -13.00 -3.17 13.21
C SER A 88 -13.55 -4.58 13.42
N SER A 89 -12.83 -5.60 12.98
CA SER A 89 -13.18 -7.01 13.20
C SER A 89 -13.16 -7.40 14.70
N LYS A 90 -12.15 -6.92 15.45
CA LYS A 90 -12.10 -7.07 16.92
C LYS A 90 -13.30 -6.41 17.59
N ARG A 91 -13.66 -5.18 17.19
CA ARG A 91 -14.83 -4.46 17.71
C ARG A 91 -16.11 -5.25 17.48
N ALA A 92 -16.37 -5.67 16.25
CA ALA A 92 -17.57 -6.44 15.90
C ALA A 92 -17.69 -7.75 16.70
N THR A 93 -16.56 -8.42 16.97
CA THR A 93 -16.52 -9.62 17.81
C THR A 93 -16.91 -9.31 19.26
N LEU A 94 -16.38 -8.22 19.83
CA LEU A 94 -16.70 -7.79 21.19
C LEU A 94 -18.16 -7.35 21.32
N ASP A 95 -18.67 -6.62 20.34
CA ASP A 95 -20.07 -6.16 20.28
C ASP A 95 -21.05 -7.35 20.31
N THR A 96 -20.66 -8.48 19.70
CA THR A 96 -21.46 -9.71 19.68
C THR A 96 -21.35 -10.52 20.98
N GLN A 97 -20.19 -10.52 21.62
CA GLN A 97 -19.90 -11.40 22.76
C GLN A 97 -20.11 -10.77 24.14
N LYS A 98 -20.17 -9.43 24.23
CA LYS A 98 -20.26 -8.69 25.48
C LYS A 98 -21.56 -7.92 25.60
N SER A 99 -22.04 -7.73 26.82
CA SER A 99 -23.18 -6.85 27.08
C SER A 99 -22.76 -5.39 27.01
N GLN A 100 -23.70 -4.49 26.69
CA GLN A 100 -23.42 -3.04 26.66
C GLN A 100 -22.89 -2.50 28.00
N ARG A 101 -23.29 -3.10 29.12
CA ARG A 101 -22.78 -2.73 30.44
C ARG A 101 -21.29 -3.09 30.60
N GLU A 102 -20.90 -4.30 30.18
CA GLU A 102 -19.50 -4.72 30.23
C GLU A 102 -18.62 -3.89 29.29
N LEU A 103 -19.12 -3.58 28.08
CA LEU A 103 -18.41 -2.72 27.12
C LEU A 103 -18.24 -1.29 27.67
N GLY A 104 -19.31 -0.72 28.26
CA GLY A 104 -19.28 0.63 28.83
C GLY A 104 -18.44 0.77 30.10
N GLU A 105 -18.08 -0.33 30.76
CA GLU A 105 -17.19 -0.36 31.93
C GLU A 105 -15.73 -0.67 31.55
N SER A 106 -15.43 -0.88 30.27
CA SER A 106 -14.12 -1.33 29.79
C SER A 106 -13.34 -0.21 29.12
N ASP A 107 -12.31 0.31 29.81
CA ASP A 107 -11.38 1.32 29.27
C ASP A 107 -10.73 0.85 27.95
N ALA A 108 -10.32 -0.43 27.88
CA ALA A 108 -9.71 -1.01 26.68
C ALA A 108 -10.66 -1.04 25.47
N TYR A 109 -11.98 -1.08 25.69
CA TYR A 109 -12.94 -1.03 24.59
C TYR A 109 -13.16 0.42 24.13
N ALA A 110 -13.18 1.37 25.07
CA ALA A 110 -13.21 2.79 24.74
C ALA A 110 -11.96 3.21 23.94
N GLU A 111 -10.77 2.73 24.32
CA GLU A 111 -9.52 2.94 23.57
C GLU A 111 -9.60 2.35 22.16
N LEU A 112 -10.05 1.11 22.01
CA LEU A 112 -10.24 0.47 20.70
C LEU A 112 -11.18 1.29 19.79
N VAL A 113 -12.29 1.79 20.32
CA VAL A 113 -13.24 2.60 19.55
C VAL A 113 -12.61 3.92 19.11
N ALA A 114 -11.89 4.59 20.01
CA ALA A 114 -11.20 5.84 19.69
C ALA A 114 -10.10 5.64 18.63
N GLU A 115 -9.36 4.54 18.71
CA GLU A 115 -8.33 4.18 17.72
C GLU A 115 -8.93 3.91 16.33
N ILE A 116 -10.06 3.20 16.26
CA ILE A 116 -10.80 2.97 15.01
C ILE A 116 -11.29 4.28 14.41
N GLU A 117 -11.83 5.20 15.24
CA GLU A 117 -12.29 6.52 14.78
C GLU A 117 -11.13 7.35 14.23
N GLN A 118 -10.03 7.45 14.97
CA GLN A 118 -8.83 8.15 14.52
C GLN A 118 -8.30 7.59 13.19
N MET A 119 -8.20 6.27 13.08
CA MET A 119 -7.66 5.64 11.88
C MET A 119 -8.59 5.81 10.68
N SER A 120 -9.91 5.83 10.90
CA SER A 120 -10.88 6.15 9.85
C SER A 120 -10.67 7.57 9.33
N ASP A 121 -10.49 8.55 10.23
CA ASP A 121 -10.27 9.95 9.84
C ASP A 121 -8.95 10.11 9.05
N GLU A 122 -7.87 9.47 9.50
CA GLU A 122 -6.58 9.48 8.80
C GLU A 122 -6.67 8.85 7.40
N LEU A 123 -7.42 7.76 7.24
CA LEU A 123 -7.65 7.13 5.94
C LEU A 123 -8.47 8.02 5.00
N ASP A 124 -9.51 8.68 5.52
CA ASP A 124 -10.34 9.61 4.75
C ASP A 124 -9.53 10.82 4.25
N GLU A 125 -8.58 11.33 5.05
CA GLU A 125 -7.67 12.40 4.63
C GLU A 125 -6.77 11.97 3.46
N VAL A 126 -6.18 10.78 3.52
CA VAL A 126 -5.31 10.27 2.44
C VAL A 126 -6.09 10.01 1.15
N VAL A 127 -7.29 9.45 1.25
CA VAL A 127 -8.17 9.21 0.09
C VAL A 127 -8.57 10.51 -0.59
N ALA A 128 -8.71 11.62 0.16
CA ALA A 128 -9.06 12.91 -0.42
C ALA A 128 -8.00 13.46 -1.39
N ASP A 129 -6.74 13.05 -1.22
CA ASP A 129 -5.62 13.45 -2.06
C ASP A 129 -5.40 12.53 -3.27
N PHE A 130 -6.08 11.37 -3.33
CA PHE A 130 -5.97 10.46 -4.46
C PHE A 130 -6.69 11.00 -5.70
N SER A 131 -6.07 10.83 -6.86
CA SER A 131 -6.76 10.99 -8.13
C SER A 131 -7.85 9.90 -8.30
N PRO A 132 -8.86 10.13 -9.16
CA PRO A 132 -9.90 9.14 -9.43
C PRO A 132 -9.36 7.77 -9.89
N GLU A 133 -8.26 7.79 -10.66
CA GLU A 133 -7.62 6.60 -11.21
C GLU A 133 -6.91 5.78 -10.12
N GLU A 134 -6.27 6.47 -9.17
CA GLU A 134 -5.61 5.87 -8.01
C GLU A 134 -6.62 5.26 -7.05
N PHE A 135 -7.73 5.96 -6.81
CA PHE A 135 -8.81 5.47 -5.97
C PHE A 135 -9.45 4.18 -6.54
N GLU A 136 -9.71 4.13 -7.86
CA GLU A 136 -10.21 2.92 -8.53
C GLU A 136 -9.22 1.76 -8.46
N ALA A 137 -7.92 2.02 -8.62
CA ALA A 137 -6.89 1.00 -8.52
C ALA A 137 -6.81 0.38 -7.12
N GLU A 138 -6.91 1.19 -6.07
CA GLU A 138 -6.89 0.69 -4.69
C GLU A 138 -8.17 -0.07 -4.30
N LEU A 139 -9.35 0.37 -4.75
CA LEU A 139 -10.59 -0.39 -4.54
C LEU A 139 -10.55 -1.79 -5.16
N ARG A 140 -9.93 -1.93 -6.34
CA ARG A 140 -9.86 -3.22 -7.03
C ARG A 140 -9.02 -4.24 -6.27
N LYS A 141 -7.95 -3.80 -5.60
CA LYS A 141 -7.09 -4.66 -4.78
C LYS A 141 -7.82 -5.21 -3.54
N LEU A 142 -8.90 -4.56 -3.08
CA LEU A 142 -9.70 -5.02 -1.95
C LEU A 142 -10.69 -6.14 -2.33
N ASP A 143 -11.14 -6.19 -3.58
CA ASP A 143 -12.07 -7.22 -4.07
C ASP A 143 -11.38 -8.55 -4.39
N ASP A 144 -10.05 -8.54 -4.59
CA ASP A 144 -9.23 -9.71 -4.90
C ASP A 144 -8.65 -10.42 -3.64
N GLY A 145 -9.04 -9.98 -2.43
CA GLY A 145 -8.60 -10.51 -1.12
C GLY A 145 -9.55 -11.47 -0.43
#